data_AF-B2L5T2-F1
#
_entry.id   AF-B2L5T2-F1
#
_cell.length_a   1.000
_cell.length_b   1.000
_cell.length_c   1.000
_cell.angle_alpha   90.00
_cell.angle_beta   90.00
_cell.angle_gamma   90.00
#
_symmetry.space_group_name_H-M   'P 1'
#
loop_
_entity.id
_entity.type
_entity.pdbx_description
1 polymer ?
#
loop_
_entity_poly.entity_id
_entity_poly.type
_entity_poly.pdbx_seq_one_letter_code
_entity_poly.pdbx_strand_id
1 'polypeptide(L)'
;VRVWINGEETLIISKASATFHIMKHSHYVSRFGSKLGLQCVGMNENGIIFNSNPSLWKVIRPFFIKALSGPGLMQTTESCIRSTKRYLHNLGNVTNELGNVDVLKLMRLIMLDTSNNLFLRIPLDENDIVLKIQKYFDAWQALLLKPDIFFKISWLYKKYEKSANDLKEAIEILIEQKRQKLSSSEKLDENMDFASELIFAQNHGDLTAENVNQCILEMLIAAPDTMSVSLFFMLVLV
;
A
#
# COMPACT_ATOMS: atom_id res chain seq x y z
N VAL A 1 -28.12 4.04 7.81
CA VAL A 1 -29.09 3.99 6.70
C VAL A 1 -28.81 2.75 5.87
N ARG A 2 -29.85 2.08 5.37
CA ARG A 2 -29.72 0.92 4.47
C ARG A 2 -29.69 1.38 3.01
N VAL A 3 -28.78 0.84 2.22
CA VAL A 3 -28.62 1.08 0.78
C VAL A 3 -28.33 -0.24 0.07
N TRP A 4 -28.23 -0.21 -1.26
CA TRP A 4 -27.83 -1.36 -2.07
C TRP A 4 -26.61 -1.02 -2.92
N ILE A 5 -25.61 -1.89 -2.91
CA ILE A 5 -24.41 -1.78 -3.75
C ILE A 5 -24.25 -3.12 -4.47
N ASN A 6 -24.20 -3.09 -5.81
CA ASN A 6 -24.11 -4.30 -6.65
C ASN A 6 -25.18 -5.37 -6.33
N GLY A 7 -26.37 -4.95 -5.91
CA GLY A 7 -27.48 -5.86 -5.55
C GLY A 7 -27.44 -6.38 -4.12
N GLU A 8 -26.38 -6.12 -3.35
CA GLU A 8 -26.26 -6.52 -1.96
C GLU A 8 -26.71 -5.41 -1.00
N GLU A 9 -27.41 -5.80 0.07
CA GLU A 9 -27.78 -4.87 1.13
C GLU A 9 -26.53 -4.38 1.87
N THR A 10 -26.36 -3.06 1.96
CA THR A 10 -25.23 -2.44 2.66
C THR A 10 -25.75 -1.44 3.70
N LEU A 11 -25.20 -1.48 4.91
CA LEU A 11 -25.52 -0.55 5.98
C LEU A 11 -24.46 0.54 6.09
N ILE A 12 -24.88 1.80 5.93
CA ILE A 12 -24.05 2.98 6.20
C ILE A 12 -24.31 3.41 7.65
N ILE A 13 -23.30 3.32 8.50
CA ILE A 13 -23.41 3.49 9.95
C ILE A 13 -22.46 4.59 10.42
N SER A 14 -23.00 5.58 11.13
CA SER A 14 -22.21 6.61 11.85
C SER A 14 -22.36 6.51 13.37
N LYS A 15 -23.23 5.62 13.88
CA LYS A 15 -23.47 5.47 15.32
C LYS A 15 -22.27 4.82 16.00
N ALA A 16 -21.61 5.55 16.89
CA ALA A 16 -20.39 5.11 17.58
C ALA A 16 -20.53 3.73 18.26
N SER A 17 -21.67 3.46 18.91
CA SER A 17 -21.91 2.17 19.55
C SER A 17 -21.94 0.99 18.56
N ALA A 18 -22.50 1.21 17.37
CA ALA A 18 -22.55 0.19 16.33
C ALA A 18 -21.16 0.01 15.68
N THR A 19 -20.43 1.10 15.45
CA THR A 19 -19.04 1.05 14.98
C THR A 19 -18.16 0.24 15.95
N PHE A 20 -18.24 0.52 17.25
CA PHE A 20 -17.50 -0.24 18.26
C PHE A 20 -17.86 -1.73 18.26
N HIS A 21 -19.16 -2.05 18.16
CA HIS A 21 -19.60 -3.44 18.06
C HIS A 21 -19.01 -4.14 16.84
N ILE A 22 -19.06 -3.51 15.66
CA ILE A 22 -18.54 -4.08 14.41
C ILE A 22 -17.02 -4.28 14.50
N MET A 23 -16.27 -3.28 14.96
CA MET A 23 -14.80 -3.38 15.03
C MET A 23 -14.29 -4.34 16.10
N LYS A 24 -15.10 -4.64 17.12
CA LYS A 24 -14.74 -5.54 18.23
C LYS A 24 -14.87 -7.02 17.89
N HIS A 25 -15.88 -7.41 17.11
CA HIS A 25 -16.23 -8.83 16.94
C HIS A 25 -15.63 -9.42 15.66
N SER A 26 -15.10 -10.65 15.76
CA SER A 26 -14.32 -11.29 14.71
C SER A 26 -15.13 -11.67 13.47
N HIS A 27 -16.45 -11.82 13.57
CA HIS A 27 -17.32 -12.14 12.43
C HIS A 27 -17.54 -10.95 11.47
N TYR A 28 -17.02 -9.77 11.80
CA TYR A 28 -16.97 -8.61 10.90
C TYR A 28 -15.57 -8.38 10.29
N VAL A 29 -14.62 -9.29 10.51
CA VAL A 29 -13.25 -9.18 9.97
C VAL A 29 -13.25 -9.61 8.51
N SER A 30 -13.80 -8.75 7.66
CA SER A 30 -13.77 -8.83 6.21
C SER A 30 -14.12 -7.45 5.62
N ARG A 31 -13.82 -7.25 4.35
CA ARG A 31 -14.26 -6.09 3.57
C ARG A 31 -14.97 -6.56 2.30
N PHE A 32 -15.67 -5.64 1.65
CA PHE A 32 -16.38 -5.94 0.41
C PHE A 32 -15.98 -4.96 -0.70
N GLY A 33 -16.17 -5.40 -1.94
CA GLY A 33 -15.89 -4.64 -3.15
C GLY A 33 -16.25 -5.47 -4.38
N SER A 34 -16.20 -4.84 -5.55
CA SER A 34 -16.31 -5.51 -6.84
C SER A 34 -15.22 -6.55 -6.98
N LYS A 35 -15.58 -7.83 -7.09
CA LYS A 35 -14.60 -8.91 -7.29
C LYS A 35 -13.71 -8.65 -8.50
N LEU A 36 -14.31 -8.24 -9.62
CA LEU A 36 -13.59 -7.90 -10.86
C LEU A 36 -12.67 -6.69 -10.67
N GLY A 37 -13.13 -5.67 -9.94
CA GLY A 37 -12.32 -4.51 -9.59
C GLY A 37 -11.12 -4.87 -8.71
N LEU A 38 -11.35 -5.67 -7.67
CA LEU A 38 -10.31 -6.15 -6.76
C LEU A 38 -9.31 -7.09 -7.46
N GLN A 39 -9.75 -7.93 -8.38
CA GLN A 39 -8.87 -8.75 -9.22
C GLN A 39 -7.98 -7.87 -10.10
N CYS A 40 -8.55 -6.85 -10.75
CA CYS A 40 -7.82 -5.91 -11.59
C CYS A 40 -6.67 -5.23 -10.83
N VAL A 41 -6.93 -4.73 -9.61
CA VAL A 41 -5.88 -4.10 -8.79
C VAL A 41 -5.02 -5.08 -7.98
N GLY A 42 -5.35 -6.38 -7.98
CA GLY A 42 -4.58 -7.42 -7.28
C GLY A 42 -4.93 -7.60 -5.80
N MET A 43 -6.00 -6.99 -5.30
CA MET A 43 -6.42 -7.08 -3.89
C MET A 43 -7.47 -8.17 -3.63
N ASN A 44 -7.98 -8.84 -4.66
CA ASN A 44 -8.91 -9.96 -4.48
C ASN A 44 -8.18 -11.14 -3.87
N GLU A 45 -8.52 -11.47 -2.63
CA GLU A 45 -7.93 -12.58 -1.86
C GLU A 45 -6.39 -12.52 -1.80
N ASN A 46 -5.84 -11.32 -1.83
CA ASN A 46 -4.39 -11.04 -1.84
C ASN A 46 -4.13 -9.79 -0.99
N GLY A 47 -2.92 -9.67 -0.44
CA GLY A 47 -2.61 -8.60 0.51
C GLY A 47 -3.45 -8.69 1.78
N ILE A 48 -3.69 -7.55 2.43
CA ILE A 48 -4.50 -7.43 3.66
C ILE A 48 -5.54 -6.32 3.62
N ILE A 49 -5.37 -5.29 2.77
CA ILE A 49 -6.24 -4.11 2.81
C ILE A 49 -7.67 -4.48 2.44
N PHE A 50 -7.87 -5.15 1.30
CA PHE A 50 -9.17 -5.61 0.79
C PHE A 50 -9.28 -7.14 0.62
N ASN A 51 -8.37 -7.90 1.25
CA ASN A 51 -8.43 -9.36 1.25
C ASN A 51 -9.64 -9.85 2.08
N SER A 52 -10.67 -10.34 1.39
CA SER A 52 -11.90 -10.85 1.99
C SER A 52 -11.84 -12.34 2.34
N ASN A 53 -10.73 -13.04 2.09
CA ASN A 53 -10.54 -14.44 2.46
C ASN A 53 -10.05 -14.51 3.93
N PRO A 54 -10.89 -14.92 4.89
CA PRO A 54 -10.54 -14.80 6.31
C PRO A 54 -9.39 -15.73 6.73
N SER A 55 -9.24 -16.87 6.06
CA SER A 55 -8.17 -17.83 6.35
C SER A 55 -6.83 -17.28 5.90
N LEU A 56 -6.75 -16.79 4.67
CA LEU A 56 -5.51 -16.24 4.11
C LEU A 56 -5.14 -14.91 4.80
N TRP A 57 -6.10 -14.03 5.06
CA TRP A 57 -5.86 -12.77 5.77
C TRP A 57 -5.25 -13.00 7.16
N LYS A 58 -5.69 -14.04 7.89
CA LYS A 58 -5.13 -14.41 9.20
C LYS A 58 -3.68 -14.86 9.12
N VAL A 59 -3.27 -15.49 8.01
CA VAL A 59 -1.88 -15.92 7.76
C VAL A 59 -0.99 -14.73 7.41
N ILE A 60 -1.47 -13.81 6.57
CA ILE A 60 -0.68 -12.68 6.06
C ILE A 60 -0.55 -11.53 7.08
N ARG A 61 -1.63 -11.19 7.80
CA ARG A 61 -1.66 -10.04 8.72
C ARG A 61 -0.53 -10.00 9.76
N PRO A 62 -0.09 -11.12 10.38
CA PRO A 62 1.01 -11.13 11.33
C PRO A 62 2.30 -10.49 10.80
N PHE A 63 2.64 -10.65 9.51
CA PHE A 63 3.82 -10.03 8.91
C PHE A 63 3.76 -8.49 8.97
N PHE A 64 2.59 -7.92 8.67
CA PHE A 64 2.37 -6.48 8.76
C PHE A 64 2.42 -5.99 10.21
N ILE A 65 1.79 -6.70 11.15
CA ILE A 65 1.81 -6.34 12.58
C ILE A 65 3.25 -6.31 13.10
N LYS A 66 4.04 -7.34 12.77
CA LYS A 66 5.43 -7.44 13.22
C LYS A 66 6.28 -6.30 12.66
N ALA A 67 6.16 -6.00 11.37
CA ALA A 67 6.90 -4.90 10.73
C ALA A 67 6.51 -3.51 11.26
N LEU A 68 5.25 -3.31 11.64
CA LEU A 68 4.70 -2.03 12.08
C LEU A 68 4.72 -1.85 13.61
N SER A 69 5.39 -2.74 14.35
CA SER A 69 5.50 -2.68 15.80
C SER A 69 6.91 -3.00 16.29
N GLY A 70 7.12 -2.92 17.60
CA GLY A 70 8.38 -3.29 18.24
C GLY A 70 9.59 -2.48 17.72
N PRO A 71 10.73 -3.13 17.40
CA PRO A 71 11.93 -2.44 16.94
C PRO A 71 11.76 -1.63 15.65
N GLY A 72 10.91 -2.08 14.72
CA GLY A 72 10.64 -1.37 13.47
C GLY A 72 10.01 0.01 13.72
N LEU A 73 9.14 0.11 14.72
CA LEU A 73 8.55 1.38 15.14
C LEU A 73 9.60 2.34 15.73
N MET A 74 10.56 1.83 16.52
CA MET A 74 11.63 2.66 17.08
C MET A 74 12.54 3.25 15.98
N GLN A 75 12.84 2.46 14.95
CA GLN A 75 13.62 2.92 13.78
C GLN A 75 12.84 3.90 12.89
N THR A 76 11.51 3.89 12.96
CA THR A 76 10.65 4.74 12.11
C THR A 76 10.92 6.22 12.35
N THR A 77 11.03 6.66 13.60
CA THR A 77 11.29 8.08 13.93
C THR A 77 12.58 8.59 13.31
N GLU A 78 13.67 7.85 13.46
CA GLU A 78 14.96 8.23 12.88
C GLU A 78 14.90 8.25 11.35
N SER A 79 14.27 7.23 10.75
CA SER A 79 14.09 7.16 9.30
C SER A 79 13.29 8.34 8.75
N CYS A 80 12.17 8.69 9.39
CA CYS A 80 11.34 9.85 9.06
C CYS A 80 12.14 11.16 9.15
N ILE A 81 12.89 11.37 10.24
CA ILE A 81 13.70 12.59 10.43
C ILE A 81 14.75 12.70 9.33
N ARG A 82 15.47 11.62 9.06
CA ARG A 82 16.51 11.57 8.02
C ARG A 82 15.93 11.84 6.64
N SER A 83 14.84 11.18 6.28
CA SER A 83 14.15 11.37 5.01
C SER A 83 13.69 12.82 4.86
N THR A 84 12.99 13.35 5.87
CA THR A 84 12.49 14.73 5.88
C THR A 84 13.63 15.73 5.69
N LYS A 85 14.73 15.61 6.44
CA LYS A 85 15.90 16.48 6.29
C LYS A 85 16.48 16.43 4.88
N ARG A 86 16.62 15.24 4.30
CA ARG A 86 17.14 15.04 2.94
C ARG A 86 16.31 15.80 1.91
N TYR A 87 14.99 15.70 1.99
CA TYR A 87 14.10 16.36 1.03
C TYR A 87 13.97 17.87 1.26
N LEU A 88 14.02 18.33 2.52
CA LEU A 88 14.04 19.77 2.82
C LEU A 88 15.33 20.44 2.32
N HIS A 89 16.47 19.74 2.35
CA HIS A 89 17.71 20.24 1.75
C HIS A 89 17.63 20.38 0.22
N ASN A 90 16.80 19.54 -0.42
CA ASN A 90 16.64 19.50 -1.87
C ASN A 90 15.27 20.06 -2.31
N LEU A 91 14.75 21.06 -1.59
CA LEU A 91 13.40 21.61 -1.79
C LEU A 91 13.18 22.16 -3.21
N GLY A 92 14.26 22.60 -3.88
CA GLY A 92 14.22 23.05 -5.27
C GLY A 92 13.61 22.03 -6.24
N ASN A 93 13.70 20.72 -5.95
CA ASN A 93 13.14 19.67 -6.81
C ASN A 93 11.59 19.61 -6.80
N VAL A 94 10.96 20.27 -5.84
CA VAL A 94 9.50 20.32 -5.67
C VAL A 94 8.99 21.76 -5.58
N THR A 95 9.81 22.75 -5.91
CA THR A 95 9.46 24.17 -5.87
C THR A 95 9.38 24.70 -7.30
N ASN A 96 8.31 25.42 -7.64
CA ASN A 96 8.19 26.03 -8.96
C ASN A 96 8.96 27.36 -9.06
N GLU A 97 9.01 27.94 -10.26
CA GLU A 97 9.74 29.20 -10.52
C GLU A 97 9.24 30.41 -9.69
N LEU A 98 8.00 30.33 -9.19
CA LEU A 98 7.39 31.36 -8.34
C LEU A 98 7.72 31.17 -6.84
N GLY A 99 8.46 30.13 -6.48
CA GLY A 99 8.78 29.79 -5.09
C GLY A 99 7.69 28.99 -4.38
N ASN A 100 6.65 28.52 -5.08
CA ASN A 100 5.60 27.70 -4.48
C ASN A 100 6.04 26.23 -4.42
N VAL A 101 6.01 25.66 -3.21
CA VAL A 101 6.34 24.26 -2.96
C VAL A 101 5.13 23.38 -3.23
N ASP A 102 5.29 22.32 -4.03
CA ASP A 102 4.33 21.22 -4.11
C ASP A 102 4.45 20.35 -2.84
N VAL A 103 3.78 20.81 -1.79
CA VAL A 103 3.79 20.16 -0.46
C VAL A 103 3.30 18.72 -0.55
N LEU A 104 2.30 18.44 -1.39
CA LEU A 104 1.73 17.11 -1.48
C LEU A 104 2.70 16.13 -2.17
N LYS A 105 3.39 16.57 -3.24
CA LYS A 105 4.48 15.79 -3.84
C LYS A 105 5.62 15.57 -2.85
N LEU A 106 6.04 16.61 -2.14
CA LEU A 106 7.08 16.52 -1.10
C LEU A 106 6.72 15.48 -0.04
N MET A 107 5.50 15.53 0.50
CA MET A 107 5.06 14.56 1.52
C MET A 107 5.02 13.14 0.96
N ARG A 108 4.52 12.92 -0.26
CA ARG A 108 4.51 11.57 -0.89
C ARG A 108 5.91 11.01 -1.07
N LEU A 109 6.86 11.82 -1.51
CA LEU A 109 8.26 11.43 -1.68
C LEU A 109 8.92 11.03 -0.34
N ILE A 110 8.74 11.84 0.71
CA ILE A 110 9.24 11.51 2.06
C ILE A 110 8.61 10.22 2.59
N MET A 111 7.29 10.05 2.41
CA MET A 111 6.58 8.85 2.86
C MET A 111 7.05 7.59 2.12
N LEU A 112 7.25 7.66 0.80
CA LEU A 112 7.75 6.54 0.01
C LEU A 112 9.18 6.15 0.41
N ASP A 113 10.07 7.14 0.53
CA ASP A 113 11.46 6.89 0.95
C ASP A 113 11.52 6.26 2.35
N THR A 114 10.72 6.77 3.28
CA THR A 114 10.62 6.21 4.63
C THR A 114 10.14 4.76 4.60
N SER A 115 9.05 4.47 3.88
CA SER A 115 8.53 3.11 3.73
C SER A 115 9.54 2.17 3.07
N ASN A 116 10.20 2.59 2.00
CA ASN A 116 11.22 1.78 1.33
C ASN A 116 12.38 1.46 2.27
N ASN A 117 12.94 2.46 2.95
CA ASN A 117 14.08 2.28 3.86
C ASN A 117 13.76 1.38 5.08
N LEU A 118 12.50 1.28 5.47
CA LEU A 118 12.08 0.40 6.56
C LEU A 118 11.76 -1.01 6.06
N PHE A 119 11.06 -1.14 4.94
CA PHE A 119 10.35 -2.39 4.61
C PHE A 119 10.90 -3.15 3.39
N LEU A 120 11.63 -2.50 2.47
CA LEU A 120 12.13 -3.13 1.24
C LEU A 120 13.64 -2.97 1.06
N ARG A 121 14.16 -1.74 1.24
CA ARG A 121 15.59 -1.38 1.22
C ARG A 121 16.27 -1.66 -0.13
N ILE A 122 15.58 -1.31 -1.22
CA ILE A 122 16.08 -1.39 -2.59
C ILE A 122 16.06 0.01 -3.22
N PRO A 123 17.15 0.45 -3.88
CA PRO A 123 17.15 1.71 -4.61
C PRO A 123 16.02 1.76 -5.65
N LEU A 124 15.28 2.85 -5.71
CA LEU A 124 14.16 3.03 -6.63
C LEU A 124 14.09 4.48 -7.14
N ASP A 125 13.43 4.69 -8.28
CA ASP A 125 13.10 6.03 -8.76
C ASP A 125 11.85 6.54 -8.03
N GLU A 126 12.06 7.43 -7.06
CA GLU A 126 11.01 7.92 -6.18
C GLU A 126 9.94 8.73 -6.94
N ASN A 127 10.32 9.47 -7.98
CA ASN A 127 9.36 10.26 -8.75
C ASN A 127 8.46 9.38 -9.60
N ASP A 128 9.06 8.39 -10.29
CA ASP A 128 8.31 7.44 -11.11
C ASP A 128 7.38 6.56 -10.26
N ILE A 129 7.89 6.02 -9.13
CA ILE A 129 7.08 5.19 -8.23
C ILE A 129 5.95 6.01 -7.59
N VAL A 130 6.19 7.24 -7.11
CA VAL A 130 5.09 8.08 -6.58
C VAL A 130 4.01 8.31 -7.63
N LEU A 131 4.37 8.58 -8.89
CA LEU A 131 3.40 8.76 -9.96
C LEU A 131 2.58 7.48 -10.22
N LYS A 132 3.23 6.32 -10.22
CA LYS A 132 2.56 5.03 -10.39
C LYS A 132 1.65 4.69 -9.21
N ILE A 133 2.05 5.01 -7.98
CA ILE A 133 1.22 4.87 -6.77
C ILE A 133 -0.06 5.72 -6.90
N GLN A 134 0.05 6.98 -7.31
CA GLN A 134 -1.12 7.83 -7.50
C GLN A 134 -2.10 7.23 -8.52
N LYS A 135 -1.59 6.77 -9.67
CA LYS A 135 -2.43 6.14 -10.71
C LYS A 135 -3.03 4.81 -10.26
N TYR A 136 -2.30 4.03 -9.46
CA TYR A 136 -2.81 2.81 -8.83
C TYR A 136 -3.95 3.13 -7.86
N PHE A 137 -3.79 4.17 -7.02
CA PHE A 137 -4.83 4.62 -6.10
C PHE A 137 -6.08 5.09 -6.86
N ASP A 138 -5.92 5.84 -7.96
CA ASP A 138 -7.03 6.22 -8.84
C ASP A 138 -7.76 5.00 -9.42
N ALA A 139 -7.02 3.97 -9.86
CA ALA A 139 -7.57 2.73 -10.35
C ALA A 139 -8.35 1.97 -9.26
N TRP A 140 -7.76 1.83 -8.07
CA TRP A 140 -8.39 1.19 -6.93
C TRP A 140 -9.69 1.89 -6.54
N GLN A 141 -9.65 3.21 -6.32
CA GLN A 141 -10.84 3.98 -5.98
C GLN A 141 -11.91 3.91 -7.07
N ALA A 142 -11.52 4.00 -8.34
CA ALA A 142 -12.45 4.00 -9.46
C ALA A 142 -13.16 2.64 -9.64
N LEU A 143 -12.46 1.52 -9.41
CA LEU A 143 -12.95 0.18 -9.69
C LEU A 143 -13.62 -0.50 -8.49
N LEU A 144 -13.33 -0.06 -7.26
CA LEU A 144 -13.69 -0.74 -6.01
C LEU A 144 -15.17 -1.12 -5.93
N LEU A 145 -16.08 -0.26 -6.37
CA LEU A 145 -17.53 -0.49 -6.28
C LEU A 145 -18.21 -0.51 -7.66
N LYS A 146 -17.45 -0.71 -8.75
CA LYS A 146 -18.05 -0.77 -10.09
C LYS A 146 -18.88 -2.05 -10.27
N PRO A 147 -20.07 -1.95 -10.89
CA PRO A 147 -20.87 -3.12 -11.20
C PRO A 147 -20.23 -3.95 -12.31
N ASP A 148 -20.52 -5.24 -12.36
CA ASP A 148 -19.91 -6.17 -13.33
C ASP A 148 -20.11 -5.77 -14.79
N ILE A 149 -21.22 -5.09 -15.11
CA ILE A 149 -21.48 -4.58 -16.47
C ILE A 149 -20.42 -3.59 -16.95
N PHE A 150 -19.77 -2.85 -16.04
CA PHE A 150 -18.68 -1.94 -16.36
C PHE A 150 -17.49 -2.68 -16.99
N PHE A 151 -17.20 -3.88 -16.51
CA PHE A 151 -16.08 -4.70 -16.95
C PHE A 151 -16.36 -5.48 -18.25
N LYS A 152 -17.61 -5.51 -18.73
CA LYS A 152 -17.94 -6.06 -20.06
C LYS A 152 -17.47 -5.14 -21.19
N ILE A 153 -17.26 -3.85 -20.90
CA ILE A 153 -16.88 -2.83 -21.88
C ILE A 153 -15.41 -2.46 -21.65
N SER A 154 -14.51 -3.23 -22.29
CA SER A 154 -13.07 -3.20 -21.95
C SER A 154 -12.42 -1.82 -22.06
N TRP A 155 -12.77 -1.00 -23.04
CA TRP A 155 -12.18 0.33 -23.21
C TRP A 155 -12.46 1.29 -22.03
N LEU A 156 -13.51 1.05 -21.23
CA LEU A 156 -13.85 1.89 -20.07
C LEU A 156 -12.90 1.70 -18.90
N TYR A 157 -12.32 0.50 -18.74
CA TYR A 157 -11.50 0.17 -17.58
C TYR A 157 -10.02 -0.11 -17.90
N LYS A 158 -9.66 -0.32 -19.18
CA LYS A 158 -8.26 -0.55 -19.62
C LYS A 158 -7.26 0.47 -19.10
N LYS A 159 -7.65 1.74 -18.95
CA LYS A 159 -6.75 2.77 -18.39
C LYS A 159 -6.37 2.50 -16.93
N TYR A 160 -7.30 1.95 -16.14
CA TYR A 160 -7.09 1.62 -14.74
C TYR A 160 -6.33 0.30 -14.60
N GLU A 161 -6.64 -0.67 -15.46
CA GLU A 161 -5.88 -1.93 -15.57
C GLU A 161 -4.40 -1.64 -15.89
N LYS A 162 -4.13 -0.79 -16.88
CA LYS A 162 -2.77 -0.33 -17.19
C LYS A 162 -2.10 0.32 -15.97
N SER A 163 -2.80 1.24 -15.31
CA SER A 163 -2.26 1.92 -14.13
C SER A 163 -1.93 0.95 -12.99
N ALA A 164 -2.75 -0.08 -12.80
CA ALA A 164 -2.51 -1.11 -11.80
C ALA A 164 -1.28 -1.97 -12.18
N ASN A 165 -1.17 -2.38 -13.44
CA ASN A 165 -0.07 -3.19 -13.94
C ASN A 165 1.26 -2.42 -13.94
N ASP A 166 1.27 -1.15 -14.35
CA ASP A 166 2.47 -0.30 -14.37
C ASP A 166 3.14 -0.24 -12.99
N LEU A 167 2.36 -0.16 -11.90
CA LEU A 167 2.91 -0.21 -10.53
C LEU A 167 3.32 -1.63 -10.14
N LYS A 168 2.48 -2.65 -10.41
CA LYS A 168 2.78 -4.05 -10.06
C LYS A 168 4.11 -4.51 -10.68
N GLU A 169 4.32 -4.25 -11.97
CA GLU A 169 5.55 -4.58 -12.68
C GLU A 169 6.76 -3.85 -12.09
N ALA A 170 6.61 -2.56 -11.78
CA ALA A 170 7.68 -1.79 -11.16
C ALA A 170 8.08 -2.35 -9.78
N ILE A 171 7.09 -2.73 -8.96
CA ILE A 171 7.34 -3.35 -7.64
C ILE A 171 7.94 -4.75 -7.81
N GLU A 172 7.49 -5.55 -8.78
CA GLU A 172 8.05 -6.88 -9.05
C GLU A 172 9.54 -6.83 -9.39
N ILE A 173 9.98 -5.84 -10.19
CA ILE A 173 11.40 -5.61 -10.47
C ILE A 173 12.19 -5.35 -9.17
N LEU A 174 11.66 -4.52 -8.27
CA LEU A 174 12.32 -4.22 -6.99
C LEU A 174 12.37 -5.45 -6.08
N ILE A 175 11.32 -6.27 -6.07
CA ILE A 175 11.29 -7.52 -5.30
C ILE A 175 12.31 -8.51 -5.87
N GLU A 176 12.47 -8.57 -7.19
CA GLU A 176 13.47 -9.45 -7.79
C GLU A 176 14.90 -9.03 -7.44
N GLN A 177 15.18 -7.73 -7.45
CA GLN A 177 16.44 -7.18 -6.93
C GLN A 177 16.64 -7.52 -5.45
N LYS A 178 15.56 -7.51 -4.65
CA LYS A 178 15.59 -7.94 -3.25
C LYS A 178 15.93 -9.42 -3.11
N ARG A 179 15.32 -10.30 -3.92
CA ARG A 179 15.63 -11.74 -3.93
C ARG A 179 17.10 -11.99 -4.26
N GLN A 180 17.62 -11.32 -5.29
CA GLN A 180 19.03 -11.43 -5.68
C GLN A 180 19.95 -11.02 -4.53
N LYS A 181 19.70 -9.87 -3.90
CA LYS A 181 20.46 -9.38 -2.74
C LYS A 181 20.43 -10.34 -1.55
N LEU A 182 19.29 -10.97 -1.27
CA LEU A 182 19.16 -11.96 -0.18
C LEU A 182 19.93 -13.24 -0.51
N SER A 183 19.89 -13.70 -1.76
CA SER A 183 20.61 -14.90 -2.20
C SER A 183 22.12 -14.76 -2.16
N SER A 184 22.64 -13.55 -2.38
CA SER A 184 24.07 -13.25 -2.33
C SER A 184 24.61 -12.90 -0.92
N SER A 185 23.74 -12.82 0.08
CA SER A 185 24.15 -12.43 1.44
C SER A 185 24.73 -13.62 2.19
N GLU A 186 26.00 -13.53 2.61
CA GLU A 186 26.69 -14.59 3.37
C GLU A 186 26.13 -14.79 4.79
N LYS A 187 25.37 -13.81 5.31
CA LYS A 187 24.70 -13.88 6.62
C LYS A 187 23.25 -13.46 6.46
N LEU A 188 22.33 -14.16 7.11
CA LEU A 188 21.03 -13.58 7.41
C LEU A 188 21.25 -12.40 8.36
N ASP A 189 20.77 -11.22 7.96
CA ASP A 189 20.80 -10.03 8.79
C ASP A 189 20.01 -10.29 10.08
N GLU A 190 20.53 -9.88 11.24
CA GLU A 190 19.79 -9.94 12.51
C GLU A 190 18.54 -9.03 12.46
N ASN A 191 18.53 -8.02 11.58
CA ASN A 191 17.44 -7.07 11.39
C ASN A 191 16.69 -7.26 10.06
N MET A 192 16.05 -8.42 9.95
CA MET A 192 15.17 -8.80 8.83
C MET A 192 14.06 -7.76 8.61
N ASP A 193 14.02 -7.20 7.40
CA ASP A 193 12.92 -6.31 6.99
C ASP A 193 11.71 -7.10 6.48
N PHE A 194 10.58 -6.39 6.38
CA PHE A 194 9.29 -6.93 5.98
C PHE A 194 9.34 -7.72 4.66
N ALA A 195 9.97 -7.17 3.62
CA ALA A 195 10.09 -7.85 2.33
C ALA A 195 10.90 -9.14 2.45
N SER A 196 11.99 -9.13 3.24
CA SER A 196 12.79 -10.32 3.49
C SER A 196 11.96 -11.43 4.15
N GLU A 197 11.22 -11.11 5.22
CA GLU A 197 10.37 -12.08 5.92
C GLU A 197 9.33 -12.72 4.99
N LEU A 198 8.69 -11.94 4.13
CA LEU A 198 7.73 -12.45 3.15
C LEU A 198 8.38 -13.36 2.11
N ILE A 199 9.56 -13.00 1.61
CA ILE A 199 10.32 -13.82 0.64
C ILE A 199 10.72 -15.15 1.29
N PHE A 200 11.16 -15.16 2.55
CA PHE A 200 11.44 -16.42 3.25
C PHE A 200 10.18 -17.25 3.46
N ALA A 201 9.07 -16.64 3.88
CA ALA A 201 7.79 -17.36 4.00
C ALA A 201 7.36 -17.99 2.66
N GLN A 202 7.56 -17.30 1.53
CA GLN A 202 7.36 -17.87 0.20
C GLN A 202 8.27 -19.07 -0.06
N ASN A 203 9.56 -18.97 0.28
CA ASN A 203 10.51 -20.07 0.08
C ASN A 203 10.18 -21.33 0.91
N HIS A 204 9.53 -21.17 2.07
CA HIS A 204 9.04 -22.28 2.90
C HIS A 204 7.68 -22.82 2.45
N GLY A 205 7.03 -22.19 1.46
CA GLY A 205 5.72 -22.58 0.96
C GLY A 205 4.54 -22.02 1.75
N ASP A 206 4.77 -21.11 2.70
CA ASP A 206 3.71 -20.49 3.52
C ASP A 206 2.91 -19.44 2.74
N LEU A 207 3.56 -18.77 1.77
CA LEU A 207 2.97 -17.72 0.94
C LEU A 207 3.23 -17.97 -0.55
N THR A 208 2.28 -17.56 -1.39
CA THR A 208 2.50 -17.54 -2.85
C THR A 208 3.28 -16.30 -3.27
N ALA A 209 3.90 -16.35 -4.46
CA ALA A 209 4.58 -15.19 -5.05
C ALA A 209 3.62 -14.00 -5.25
N GLU A 210 2.37 -14.27 -5.66
CA GLU A 210 1.33 -13.25 -5.80
C GLU A 210 1.02 -12.58 -4.45
N ASN A 211 0.91 -13.36 -3.37
CA ASN A 211 0.71 -12.81 -2.03
C ASN A 211 1.88 -11.91 -1.63
N VAL A 212 3.13 -12.36 -1.81
CA VAL A 212 4.32 -11.58 -1.45
C VAL A 212 4.35 -10.26 -2.23
N ASN A 213 4.16 -10.33 -3.55
CA ASN A 213 4.18 -9.15 -4.42
C ASN A 213 3.13 -8.13 -4.00
N GLN A 214 1.88 -8.56 -3.77
CA GLN A 214 0.81 -7.66 -3.33
C GLN A 214 1.06 -7.11 -1.93
N CYS A 215 1.61 -7.89 -1.00
CA CYS A 215 1.88 -7.42 0.36
C CYS A 215 2.95 -6.32 0.39
N ILE A 216 4.03 -6.47 -0.37
CA ILE A 216 5.08 -5.46 -0.48
C ILE A 216 4.53 -4.20 -1.15
N LEU A 217 3.72 -4.34 -2.21
CA LEU A 217 3.03 -3.21 -2.83
C LEU A 217 2.16 -2.48 -1.80
N GLU A 218 1.28 -3.18 -1.07
CA GLU A 218 0.38 -2.57 -0.09
C GLU A 218 1.14 -1.84 1.03
N MET A 219 2.27 -2.38 1.48
CA MET A 219 3.11 -1.71 2.47
C MET A 219 3.70 -0.40 1.94
N LEU A 220 4.14 -0.37 0.68
CA LEU A 220 4.77 0.81 0.09
C LEU A 220 3.78 1.92 -0.26
N ILE A 221 2.52 1.60 -0.61
CA ILE A 221 1.52 2.61 -0.96
C ILE A 221 0.83 3.24 0.25
N ALA A 222 0.72 2.51 1.38
CA ALA A 222 -0.13 2.93 2.50
C ALA A 222 0.22 4.33 3.05
N ALA A 223 1.51 4.61 3.26
CA ALA A 223 1.98 5.89 3.78
C ALA A 223 1.89 7.04 2.75
N PRO A 224 2.36 6.88 1.50
CA PRO A 224 2.12 7.86 0.45
C PRO A 224 0.64 8.19 0.22
N ASP A 225 -0.27 7.23 0.32
CA ASP A 225 -1.69 7.47 0.05
C ASP A 225 -2.40 8.21 1.20
N THR A 226 -2.08 7.88 2.45
CA THR A 226 -2.84 8.35 3.61
C THR A 226 -2.11 9.42 4.43
N MET A 227 -0.85 9.18 4.81
CA MET A 227 -0.10 10.09 5.67
C MET A 227 0.26 11.39 4.94
N SER A 228 0.58 11.32 3.64
CA SER A 228 0.95 12.53 2.88
C SER A 228 -0.19 13.55 2.82
N VAL A 229 -1.42 13.08 2.59
CA VAL A 229 -2.64 13.90 2.54
C VAL A 229 -3.00 14.41 3.93
N SER A 230 -2.85 13.56 4.96
CA SER A 230 -3.14 13.94 6.35
C SER A 230 -2.21 15.06 6.82
N LEU A 231 -0.90 14.93 6.56
CA LEU A 231 0.10 15.96 6.87
C LEU A 231 -0.10 17.22 6.06
N PHE A 232 -0.47 17.10 4.78
CA PHE A 232 -0.84 18.26 3.97
C PHE A 232 -1.99 19.05 4.62
N PHE A 233 -3.07 18.39 5.02
CA PHE A 233 -4.16 19.06 5.73
C PHE A 233 -3.72 19.65 7.07
N MET A 234 -2.88 18.96 7.84
CA MET A 234 -2.33 19.50 9.09
C MET A 234 -1.51 20.77 8.86
N LEU A 235 -0.70 20.83 7.80
CA LEU A 235 0.10 22.01 7.46
C LEU A 235 -0.76 23.18 6.98
N VAL A 236 -1.88 22.92 6.32
CA VAL A 236 -2.84 23.95 5.87
C VAL A 236 -3.65 24.52 7.06
N LEU A 237 -3.77 23.78 8.16
CA LEU A 237 -4.47 24.24 9.36
C LEU A 237 -3.62 25.16 10.26
N VAL A 238 -2.31 25.24 10.02
CA VAL A 238 -1.37 26.13 10.73
C VAL A 238 -1.37 27.49 10.07
#